data_AF-A0A8T4KLC7-F1
#
_entry.id   AF-A0A8T4KLC7-F1
#
_cell.length_a   1.000
_cell.length_b   1.000
_cell.length_c   1.000
_cell.angle_alpha   90.00
_cell.angle_beta   90.00
_cell.angle_gamma   90.00
#
_symmetry.space_group_name_H-M   'P 1'
#
loop_
_entity.id
_entity.type
_entity.pdbx_description
1 polymer ?
#
loop_
_entity_poly.entity_id
_entity_poly.type
_entity_poly.pdbx_seq_one_letter_code
_entity_poly.pdbx_strand_id
1 'polypeptide(L)'
;MFLIDIIFGKKKIYRLRKSYDRTREKADKIRGRDFRLPVLRMLDQAEPTLVLLEEHKISRFEKARMIKYVEAGIREAKKMMDEEKAVKI
;
A
#
# COMPACT_ATOMS: atom_id res chain seq x y z
N MET A 1 -28.99 -3.94 -5.89
CA MET A 1 -27.57 -3.89 -6.32
C MET A 1 -26.65 -3.04 -5.40
N PHE A 2 -27.11 -2.58 -4.23
CA PHE A 2 -26.31 -1.72 -3.33
C PHE A 2 -25.51 -2.50 -2.24
N LEU A 3 -25.99 -3.69 -1.84
CA LEU A 3 -25.36 -4.50 -0.78
C LEU A 3 -24.04 -5.15 -1.22
N ILE A 4 -23.95 -5.55 -2.49
CA ILE A 4 -22.76 -6.18 -3.07
C ILE A 4 -21.59 -5.18 -3.07
N ASP A 5 -21.82 -3.93 -3.46
CA ASP A 5 -20.78 -2.88 -3.50
C ASP A 5 -20.19 -2.55 -2.12
N ILE A 6 -21.00 -2.62 -1.05
CA ILE A 6 -20.55 -2.34 0.32
C ILE A 6 -19.63 -3.47 0.82
N ILE A 7 -19.99 -4.73 0.58
CA ILE A 7 -19.23 -5.89 1.05
C ILE A 7 -17.96 -6.08 0.19
N PHE A 8 -18.07 -5.98 -1.13
CA PHE A 8 -16.91 -6.09 -2.04
C PHE A 8 -15.94 -4.92 -1.90
N GLY A 9 -16.46 -3.71 -1.65
CA GLY A 9 -15.65 -2.54 -1.36
C GLY A 9 -14.79 -2.70 -0.12
N LYS A 10 -15.32 -3.30 0.95
CA LYS A 10 -14.56 -3.63 2.18
C LYS A 10 -13.52 -4.71 1.93
N LYS A 11 -13.86 -5.76 1.17
CA LYS A 11 -12.90 -6.84 0.81
C LYS A 11 -11.72 -6.31 -0.02
N LYS A 12 -11.92 -5.31 -0.88
CA LYS A 12 -10.82 -4.68 -1.63
C LYS A 12 -9.89 -3.90 -0.72
N ILE A 13 -10.43 -3.05 0.16
CA ILE A 13 -9.63 -2.26 1.12
C ILE A 13 -8.86 -3.19 2.07
N TYR A 14 -9.51 -4.23 2.60
CA TYR A 14 -8.83 -5.22 3.45
C TYR A 14 -7.64 -5.90 2.75
N ARG A 15 -7.80 -6.27 1.47
CA ARG A 15 -6.69 -6.83 0.68
C ARG A 15 -5.56 -5.82 0.48
N LEU A 16 -5.90 -4.54 0.31
CA LEU A 16 -4.94 -3.45 0.16
C LEU A 16 -4.13 -3.24 1.44
N ARG A 17 -4.79 -3.21 2.60
CA ARG A 17 -4.15 -3.18 3.93
C ARG A 17 -3.24 -4.37 4.16
N LYS A 18 -3.72 -5.58 3.91
CA LYS A 18 -2.88 -6.77 4.03
C LYS A 18 -1.66 -6.73 3.10
N SER A 19 -1.79 -6.15 1.90
CA SER A 19 -0.64 -5.97 1.01
C SER A 19 0.31 -4.90 1.51
N TYR A 20 -0.19 -3.82 2.08
CA TYR A 20 0.60 -2.77 2.72
C TYR A 20 1.42 -3.36 3.88
N ASP A 21 0.76 -4.01 4.84
CA ASP A 21 1.40 -4.56 6.04
C ASP A 21 2.52 -5.55 5.67
N ARG A 22 2.24 -6.46 4.73
CA ARG A 22 3.24 -7.41 4.23
C ARG A 22 4.43 -6.74 3.54
N THR A 23 4.20 -5.62 2.86
CA THR A 23 5.28 -4.89 2.18
C THR A 23 6.12 -4.14 3.20
N ARG A 24 5.48 -3.53 4.20
CA ARG A 24 6.15 -2.84 5.32
C ARG A 24 7.00 -3.81 6.14
N GLU A 25 6.45 -4.95 6.54
CA GLU A 25 7.17 -5.98 7.30
C GLU A 25 8.41 -6.48 6.54
N LYS A 26 8.32 -6.60 5.21
CA LYS A 26 9.48 -6.94 4.37
C LYS A 26 10.48 -5.79 4.28
N ALA A 27 10.01 -4.55 4.17
CA ALA A 27 10.87 -3.37 4.14
C ALA A 27 11.67 -3.21 5.44
N ASP A 28 11.05 -3.46 6.59
CA ASP A 28 11.70 -3.40 7.90
C ASP A 28 12.88 -4.38 8.03
N LYS A 29 12.81 -5.52 7.33
CA LYS A 29 13.86 -6.57 7.31
C LYS A 29 15.05 -6.22 6.40
N ILE A 30 14.99 -5.12 5.64
CA ILE A 30 16.11 -4.68 4.79
C ILE A 30 17.25 -4.18 5.66
N ARG A 31 18.44 -4.80 5.51
CA ARG A 31 19.63 -4.44 6.29
C ARG A 31 20.25 -3.12 5.84
N GLY A 32 20.22 -2.82 4.54
CA GLY A 32 20.80 -1.61 3.97
C GLY A 32 19.97 -0.39 4.29
N ARG A 33 20.51 0.55 5.08
CA ARG A 33 19.77 1.77 5.49
C ARG A 33 19.36 2.62 4.29
N ASP A 34 20.22 2.69 3.28
CA ASP A 34 20.01 3.51 2.07
C ASP A 34 18.85 3.03 1.20
N PHE A 35 18.52 1.73 1.27
CA PHE A 35 17.35 1.16 0.60
C PHE A 35 16.13 1.10 1.51
N ARG A 36 16.32 0.80 2.80
CA ARG A 36 15.22 0.70 3.77
C ARG A 36 14.49 2.02 3.93
N LEU A 37 15.21 3.14 4.13
CA LEU A 37 14.57 4.42 4.44
C LEU A 37 13.69 4.95 3.29
N PRO A 38 14.12 4.94 2.01
CA PRO A 38 13.26 5.36 0.92
C PRO A 38 12.00 4.49 0.78
N VAL A 39 12.14 3.16 0.92
CA VAL A 39 11.00 2.23 0.84
C VAL A 39 10.00 2.51 1.95
N LEU A 40 10.46 2.67 3.20
CA LEU A 40 9.58 2.97 4.33
C LEU A 40 8.89 4.32 4.17
N ARG A 41 9.60 5.36 3.73
CA ARG A 41 9.01 6.68 3.46
C ARG A 41 7.91 6.63 2.39
N MET A 42 8.11 5.86 1.34
CA MET A 42 7.08 5.66 0.30
C MET A 42 5.82 5.02 0.89
N LEU A 43 5.99 4.02 1.76
CA LEU A 43 4.87 3.39 2.45
C LEU A 43 4.21 4.35 3.46
N ASP A 44 4.99 5.14 4.21
CA ASP A 44 4.46 6.14 5.15
C ASP A 44 3.61 7.21 4.45
N GLN A 45 3.96 7.59 3.21
CA GLN A 45 3.14 8.52 2.42
C GLN A 45 1.79 7.92 1.97
N ALA A 46 1.75 6.61 1.72
CA ALA A 46 0.55 5.92 1.29
C ALA A 46 -0.42 5.58 2.45
N GLU A 47 0.11 5.46 3.67
CA GLU A 47 -0.65 5.01 4.84
C GLU A 47 -1.84 5.89 5.21
N PRO A 48 -1.73 7.23 5.27
CA PRO A 48 -2.88 8.09 5.61
C PRO A 48 -4.05 7.89 4.65
N THR A 49 -3.77 7.70 3.36
CA THR A 49 -4.80 7.46 2.35
C THR A 49 -5.50 6.11 2.54
N LEU A 50 -4.75 5.09 2.98
CA LEU A 50 -5.31 3.78 3.31
C LEU A 50 -6.20 3.83 4.56
N VAL A 51 -5.78 4.55 5.61
CA VAL A 51 -6.58 4.78 6.83
C VAL A 51 -7.90 5.49 6.47
N LEU A 52 -7.83 6.54 5.65
CA LEU A 52 -9.03 7.24 5.20
C LEU A 52 -10.00 6.32 4.44
N LEU A 53 -9.48 5.40 3.62
CA LEU A 53 -10.28 4.40 2.90
C LEU A 53 -10.99 3.41 3.83
N GLU A 54 -10.41 3.13 5.01
CA GLU A 54 -10.95 2.19 6.00
C GLU A 54 -12.01 2.83 6.90
N GLU A 55 -11.76 4.04 7.36
CA GLU A 55 -12.55 4.69 8.41
C GLU A 55 -13.69 5.54 7.85
N HIS A 56 -13.52 6.12 6.66
CA HIS A 56 -14.48 7.09 6.12
C HIS A 56 -15.34 6.54 4.98
N LYS A 57 -16.58 7.01 4.91
CA LYS A 57 -17.45 6.80 3.74
C LYS A 57 -17.03 7.75 2.63
N ILE A 58 -16.25 7.22 1.69
CA ILE A 58 -15.74 7.98 0.54
C ILE A 58 -16.58 7.69 -0.71
N SER A 59 -16.78 8.71 -1.56
CA SER A 59 -17.50 8.55 -2.82
C SER A 59 -16.82 7.50 -3.73
N ARG A 60 -17.58 6.85 -4.62
CA ARG A 60 -17.03 5.78 -5.47
C ARG A 60 -15.84 6.23 -6.31
N PHE A 61 -15.90 7.46 -6.84
CA PHE A 61 -14.85 8.01 -7.70
C PHE A 61 -13.58 8.34 -6.92
N GLU A 62 -13.71 9.04 -5.79
CA GLU A 62 -12.58 9.35 -4.91
C GLU A 62 -11.96 8.07 -4.35
N LYS A 63 -12.79 7.10 -3.96
CA LYS A 63 -12.34 5.78 -3.52
C LYS A 63 -11.48 5.09 -4.58
N ALA A 64 -11.89 5.11 -5.85
CA ALA A 64 -11.11 4.52 -6.93
C ALA A 64 -9.76 5.22 -7.11
N ARG A 65 -9.72 6.56 -7.00
CA ARG A 65 -8.49 7.36 -7.08
C ARG A 65 -7.54 7.05 -5.93
N MET A 66 -8.04 7.04 -4.69
CA MET A 66 -7.26 6.75 -3.48
C MET A 66 -6.72 5.33 -3.48
N ILE A 67 -7.52 4.35 -3.93
CA ILE A 67 -7.06 2.97 -4.10
C ILE A 67 -5.87 2.92 -5.07
N LYS A 68 -5.98 3.58 -6.23
CA LYS A 68 -4.87 3.61 -7.21
C LYS A 68 -3.62 4.26 -6.63
N TYR A 69 -3.76 5.32 -5.85
CA TYR A 69 -2.65 5.99 -5.17
C TYR A 69 -1.91 5.04 -4.23
N VAL A 70 -2.63 4.35 -3.34
CA VAL A 70 -2.04 3.39 -2.40
C VAL A 70 -1.45 2.18 -3.14
N GLU A 71 -2.14 1.66 -4.15
CA GLU A 71 -1.63 0.56 -5.00
C GLU A 71 -0.32 0.94 -5.71
N ALA A 72 -0.20 2.19 -6.17
CA ALA A 72 1.02 2.70 -6.79
C ALA A 72 2.16 2.82 -5.77
N GLY A 73 1.91 3.38 -4.58
CA GLY A 73 2.93 3.47 -3.53
C GLY A 73 3.46 2.11 -3.08
N ILE A 74 2.57 1.12 -2.90
CA ILE A 74 2.98 -0.27 -2.58
C ILE A 74 3.79 -0.89 -3.73
N ARG A 75 3.41 -0.62 -4.98
CA ARG A 75 4.11 -1.17 -6.16
C ARG A 75 5.52 -0.59 -6.28
N GLU A 76 5.66 0.72 -6.11
CA GLU A 76 6.96 1.39 -6.18
C GLU A 76 7.87 0.91 -5.05
N ALA A 77 7.33 0.81 -3.82
CA ALA A 77 8.05 0.23 -2.69
C ALA A 77 8.57 -1.18 -3.00
N LYS A 78 7.73 -2.06 -3.57
CA LYS A 78 8.15 -3.41 -3.98
C LYS A 78 9.26 -3.39 -5.04
N LYS A 79 9.16 -2.50 -6.04
CA LYS A 79 10.17 -2.36 -7.09
C LYS A 79 11.53 -1.98 -6.49
N MET A 80 11.56 -0.98 -5.63
CA MET A 80 12.79 -0.55 -4.93
C MET A 80 13.38 -1.68 -4.07
N MET A 81 12.55 -2.50 -3.44
CA MET A 81 13.01 -3.66 -2.69
C MET A 81 13.60 -4.77 -3.57
N ASP A 82 13.09 -4.95 -4.79
CA ASP A 82 13.60 -5.95 -5.71
C ASP A 82 14.90 -5.49 -6.37
N GLU A 83 15.06 -4.19 -6.61
CA GLU A 83 16.33 -3.57 -7.01
C GLU A 83 17.42 -3.78 -5.95
N GLU A 84 17.10 -3.64 -4.66
CA GLU A 84 18.05 -3.92 -3.56
C GLU A 84 18.58 -5.35 -3.57
N LYS A 85 17.70 -6.32 -3.86
CA LYS A 85 18.10 -7.73 -3.97
C LYS A 85 18.95 -7.98 -5.21
N ALA A 86 18.65 -7.34 -6.32
CA ALA A 86 19.40 -7.48 -7.56
C ALA A 86 20.83 -6.94 -7.44
N VAL A 87 21.04 -5.88 -6.65
CA VAL A 87 22.37 -5.31 -6.37
C VAL A 87 23.21 -6.17 -5.41
N LYS A 88 22.57 -7.05 -4.63
CA LYS A 88 23.25 -7.97 -3.69
C LYS A 88 23.69 -9.30 -4.31
N ILE A 89 23.37 -9.56 -5.58
CA ILE A 89 23.84 -10.70 -6.38
C ILE A 89 25.14 -10.29 -7.07
#